data_AF-A0A9J6MUL8-F1
#
_entry.id   AF-A0A9J6MUL8-F1
#
_cell.length_a   1.000
_cell.length_b   1.000
_cell.length_c   1.000
_cell.angle_alpha   90.00
_cell.angle_beta   90.00
_cell.angle_gamma   90.00
#
_symmetry.space_group_name_H-M   'P 1'
#
loop_
_entity.id
_entity.type
_entity.pdbx_description
1 polymer ?
#
loop_
_entity_poly.entity_id
_entity_poly.type
_entity_poly.pdbx_seq_one_letter_code
_entity_poly.pdbx_strand_id
1 'polypeptide(L)'
;MNPYLNQPITVIKGIGDETAEIFSEMNIFSIHDLLEYFPYRYEDYRLRDLMEVQHDEKVTIEGKVQSEPSLVYYGRKKSKLSFRFFAGQYLIKVV
;
A
#
# COMPACT_ATOMS: atom_id res chain seq x y z
N MET A 1 35.71 -0.15 5.51
CA MET A 1 34.60 -0.13 4.54
C MET A 1 33.95 -1.49 4.54
N ASN A 2 32.61 -1.56 4.63
CA ASN A 2 31.90 -2.82 4.59
C ASN A 2 31.75 -3.26 3.11
N PRO A 3 32.42 -4.34 2.65
CA PRO A 3 32.43 -4.74 1.24
C PRO A 3 31.05 -5.17 0.71
N TYR A 4 30.09 -5.46 1.60
CA TYR A 4 28.74 -5.84 1.21
C TYR A 4 27.92 -4.66 0.66
N LEU A 5 28.24 -3.42 1.04
CA LEU A 5 27.42 -2.26 0.66
C LEU A 5 27.56 -1.84 -0.81
N ASN A 6 28.72 -2.12 -1.41
CA ASN A 6 29.00 -1.78 -2.82
C ASN A 6 28.53 -2.87 -3.80
N GLN A 7 27.88 -3.92 -3.31
CA GLN A 7 27.34 -4.97 -4.18
C GLN A 7 26.12 -4.45 -4.96
N PRO A 8 25.87 -4.98 -6.16
CA PRO A 8 24.69 -4.61 -6.92
C PRO A 8 23.41 -5.06 -6.21
N ILE A 9 22.33 -4.31 -6.39
CA ILE A 9 21.02 -4.59 -5.76
C ILE A 9 20.45 -5.97 -6.13
N THR A 10 20.84 -6.54 -7.26
CA THR A 10 20.40 -7.86 -7.74
C THR A 10 20.84 -9.02 -6.85
N VAL A 11 21.80 -8.80 -5.94
CA VAL A 11 22.19 -9.79 -4.92
C VAL A 11 21.09 -9.98 -3.87
N ILE A 12 20.19 -9.01 -3.71
CA ILE A 12 19.09 -9.07 -2.75
C ILE A 12 18.01 -10.01 -3.27
N LYS A 13 17.66 -11.02 -2.47
CA LYS A 13 16.58 -11.96 -2.78
C LYS A 13 15.27 -11.21 -2.99
N GLY A 14 14.66 -11.38 -4.16
CA GLY A 14 13.40 -10.74 -4.55
C GLY A 14 13.57 -9.59 -5.54
N ILE A 15 14.81 -9.14 -5.80
CA ILE A 15 15.12 -8.19 -6.87
C ILE A 15 15.55 -8.98 -8.10
N GLY A 16 14.64 -9.14 -9.06
CA GLY A 16 14.95 -9.66 -10.40
C GLY A 16 15.33 -8.54 -11.36
N ASP A 17 15.57 -8.90 -12.62
CA ASP A 17 16.00 -7.95 -13.67
C ASP A 17 14.99 -6.80 -13.87
N GLU A 18 13.69 -7.11 -13.93
CA GLU A 18 12.62 -6.10 -14.07
C GLU A 18 12.59 -5.13 -12.88
N THR A 19 12.74 -5.63 -11.66
CA THR A 19 12.77 -4.77 -10.46
C THR A 19 14.04 -3.93 -10.42
N ALA A 20 15.18 -4.49 -10.86
CA ALA A 20 16.45 -3.78 -10.94
C ALA A 20 16.41 -2.65 -11.97
N GLU A 21 15.70 -2.82 -13.08
CA GLU A 21 15.45 -1.73 -14.05
C GLU A 21 14.66 -0.58 -13.40
N ILE A 22 13.60 -0.87 -12.65
CA ILE A 22 12.82 0.15 -11.92
C ILE A 22 13.71 0.91 -10.91
N PHE A 23 14.57 0.19 -10.18
CA PHE A 23 15.53 0.84 -9.26
C PHE A 23 16.56 1.69 -10.01
N SER A 24 17.01 1.24 -11.18
CA SER A 24 17.92 2.01 -12.04
C SER A 24 17.29 3.31 -12.53
N GLU A 25 15.99 3.34 -12.83
CA GLU A 25 15.27 4.58 -13.16
C GLU A 25 15.28 5.58 -12.00
N MET A 26 15.35 5.09 -10.77
CA MET A 26 15.49 5.90 -9.55
C MET A 26 16.95 6.20 -9.16
N ASN A 27 17.92 5.86 -10.02
CA ASN A 27 19.36 5.97 -9.80
C ASN A 27 19.90 5.12 -8.63
N ILE A 28 19.28 3.97 -8.36
CA ILE A 28 19.70 3.05 -7.30
C ILE A 28 20.36 1.83 -7.94
N PHE A 29 21.66 1.64 -7.70
CA PHE A 29 22.44 0.55 -8.33
C PHE A 29 23.06 -0.39 -7.31
N SER A 30 23.40 0.11 -6.13
CA SER A 30 24.05 -0.63 -5.06
C SER A 30 23.18 -0.77 -3.81
N ILE A 31 23.55 -1.70 -2.93
CA ILE A 31 22.91 -1.84 -1.61
C ILE A 31 23.03 -0.55 -0.79
N HIS A 32 24.13 0.18 -0.94
CA HIS A 32 24.32 1.48 -0.31
C HIS A 32 23.27 2.50 -0.76
N ASP A 33 23.09 2.66 -2.08
CA ASP A 33 22.11 3.61 -2.65
C ASP A 33 20.70 3.30 -2.16
N LEU A 34 20.34 2.02 -2.09
CA LEU A 34 19.03 1.58 -1.61
C LEU A 34 18.80 1.93 -0.13
N LEU A 35 19.83 1.84 0.71
CA LEU A 35 19.74 2.17 2.13
C LEU A 35 19.66 3.69 2.38
N GLU A 36 20.28 4.49 1.52
CA GLU A 36 20.21 5.95 1.59
C GLU A 36 18.96 6.53 0.92
N TYR A 37 18.21 5.69 0.18
CA TYR A 37 16.95 6.08 -0.45
C TYR A 37 15.80 6.07 0.57
N PHE A 38 15.64 7.19 1.29
CA PHE A 38 14.58 7.34 2.28
C PHE A 38 13.19 7.54 1.64
N PRO A 39 12.13 7.00 2.26
CA PRO A 39 10.76 7.27 1.83
C PRO A 39 10.43 8.77 1.85
N TYR A 40 9.74 9.25 0.82
CA TYR A 40 9.23 10.62 0.78
C TYR A 40 8.23 10.91 1.92
N ARG A 41 7.43 9.91 2.30
CA ARG A 41 6.48 9.97 3.41
C ARG A 41 6.30 8.59 4.02
N TYR A 42 6.11 8.56 5.34
CA TYR A 42 5.62 7.40 6.07
C TYR A 42 4.10 7.48 6.19
N GLU A 43 3.39 6.44 5.78
CA GLU A 43 1.97 6.31 6.04
C GLU A 43 1.75 5.55 7.35
N ASP A 44 0.94 6.10 8.25
CA ASP A 44 0.57 5.44 9.51
C ASP A 44 -0.72 4.64 9.30
N TYR A 45 -0.61 3.31 9.44
CA TYR A 45 -1.69 2.35 9.29
C TYR A 45 -2.26 1.87 10.63
N ARG A 46 -2.03 2.60 11.73
CA ARG A 46 -2.64 2.27 13.02
C ARG A 46 -4.16 2.34 12.93
N LEU A 47 -4.81 1.43 13.66
CA LEU A 47 -6.25 1.41 13.81
C LEU A 47 -6.72 2.68 14.54
N ARG A 48 -7.76 3.30 14.02
CA ARG A 48 -8.37 4.49 14.63
C ARG A 48 -9.87 4.28 14.84
N ASP A 49 -10.37 4.85 15.93
CA ASP A 49 -11.81 4.87 16.20
C ASP A 49 -12.48 5.86 15.26
N LEU A 50 -13.52 5.38 14.56
CA LEU A 50 -14.37 6.16 13.64
C LEU A 50 -15.01 7.39 14.30
N MET A 51 -15.22 7.36 15.62
CA MET A 51 -15.79 8.50 16.35
C MET A 51 -14.83 9.70 16.43
N GLU A 52 -13.52 9.47 16.32
CA GLU A 52 -12.48 10.48 16.52
C GLU A 52 -11.87 10.97 15.20
N VAL A 53 -12.45 10.59 14.06
CA VAL A 53 -11.92 10.87 12.73
C VAL A 53 -12.53 12.16 12.17
N GLN A 54 -11.73 12.96 11.49
CA GLN A 54 -12.21 14.16 10.79
C GLN A 54 -12.75 13.83 9.40
N HIS A 55 -13.61 14.71 8.86
CA HIS A 55 -14.08 14.57 7.49
C HIS A 55 -12.89 14.58 6.50
N ASP A 56 -12.94 13.72 5.49
CA ASP A 56 -11.89 13.50 4.47
C ASP A 56 -10.52 13.01 5.00
N GLU A 57 -10.46 12.51 6.23
CA GLU A 57 -9.24 11.90 6.77
C GLU A 57 -9.10 10.42 6.33
N LYS A 58 -7.89 10.04 5.88
CA LYS A 58 -7.55 8.64 5.59
C LYS A 58 -7.31 7.89 6.90
N VAL A 59 -8.13 6.88 7.17
CA VAL A 59 -8.04 6.07 8.40
C VAL A 59 -8.02 4.59 8.10
N THR A 60 -7.41 3.83 9.02
CA THR A 60 -7.39 2.37 8.99
C THR A 60 -8.38 1.85 10.01
N ILE A 61 -9.30 0.99 9.56
CA ILE A 61 -10.34 0.39 10.39
C ILE A 61 -10.33 -1.13 10.23
N GLU A 62 -10.64 -1.84 11.31
CA GLU A 62 -10.86 -3.27 11.30
C GLU A 62 -12.33 -3.60 11.49
N GLY A 63 -12.74 -4.78 11.03
CA GLY A 63 -14.15 -5.13 11.04
C GLY A 63 -14.47 -6.36 10.19
N LYS A 64 -15.77 -6.65 10.10
CA LYS A 64 -16.29 -7.83 9.40
C LYS A 64 -17.12 -7.43 8.20
N VAL A 65 -16.87 -8.09 7.07
CA VAL A 65 -17.75 -7.99 5.89
C VAL A 65 -19.10 -8.61 6.24
N GLN A 66 -20.16 -7.79 6.20
CA GLN A 66 -21.50 -8.19 6.61
C GLN A 66 -22.34 -8.69 5.43
N SER A 67 -22.16 -8.11 4.24
CA SER A 67 -22.91 -8.49 3.04
C SER A 67 -22.01 -9.11 1.98
N GLU A 68 -22.61 -9.92 1.11
CA GLU A 68 -21.96 -10.32 -0.13
C GLU A 68 -21.55 -9.09 -0.95
N PRO A 69 -20.32 -9.05 -1.50
CA PRO A 69 -19.89 -7.97 -2.35
C PRO A 69 -20.68 -7.94 -3.67
N SER A 70 -21.24 -6.78 -3.99
CA SER A 70 -21.96 -6.52 -5.24
C SER A 70 -21.04 -5.80 -6.22
N LEU A 71 -20.81 -6.43 -7.38
CA LEU A 71 -19.99 -5.88 -8.46
C LEU A 71 -20.91 -5.40 -9.60
N VAL A 72 -20.92 -4.10 -9.85
CA VAL A 72 -21.68 -3.49 -10.94
C VAL A 72 -20.70 -3.00 -12.00
N TYR A 73 -20.91 -3.44 -13.24
CA TYR A 73 -20.18 -2.96 -14.41
C TYR A 73 -20.93 -1.80 -15.05
N TYR A 74 -20.23 -0.70 -15.27
CA TYR A 74 -20.71 0.44 -16.03
C TYR A 74 -20.09 0.42 -17.44
N GLY A 75 -20.75 1.10 -18.39
CA GLY A 75 -20.18 1.35 -19.70
C GLY A 75 -18.81 2.04 -19.60
N ARG A 76 -17.95 1.83 -20.61
CA ARG A 76 -16.56 2.36 -20.70
C ARG A 76 -15.55 1.70 -19.73
N LYS A 77 -15.67 0.40 -19.46
CA LYS A 77 -14.71 -0.39 -18.65
C LYS A 77 -14.59 0.08 -17.19
N LYS A 78 -15.66 0.64 -16.60
CA LYS A 78 -15.69 1.02 -15.19
C LYS A 78 -16.45 -0.04 -14.40
N SER A 79 -15.96 -0.41 -13.23
CA SER A 79 -16.67 -1.28 -12.29
C SER A 79 -16.76 -0.61 -10.93
N LYS A 80 -17.77 -1.00 -10.15
CA LYS A 80 -17.96 -0.56 -8.76
C LYS A 80 -18.24 -1.78 -7.92
N LEU A 81 -17.35 -2.03 -6.96
CA LEU A 81 -17.50 -3.08 -5.98
C LEU A 81 -18.03 -2.43 -4.71
N SER A 82 -19.19 -2.86 -4.23
CA SER A 82 -19.75 -2.33 -2.99
C SER A 82 -20.17 -3.44 -2.04
N PHE A 83 -19.91 -3.25 -0.75
CA PHE A 83 -20.31 -4.16 0.30
C PHE A 83 -20.59 -3.41 1.59
N ARG A 84 -21.32 -4.04 2.50
CA ARG A 84 -21.52 -3.54 3.86
C ARG A 84 -20.47 -4.12 4.78
N PHE A 85 -19.83 -3.25 5.55
CA PHE A 85 -18.73 -3.54 6.46
C PHE A 85 -19.11 -3.13 7.87
N PHE A 86 -18.91 -4.03 8.83
CA PHE A 86 -19.17 -3.79 10.24
C PHE A 86 -17.86 -3.42 10.93
N ALA A 87 -17.69 -2.14 11.26
CA ALA A 87 -16.51 -1.60 11.94
C ALA A 87 -16.86 -1.26 13.39
N GLY A 88 -16.45 -2.12 14.33
CA GLY A 88 -16.85 -2.00 15.73
C GLY A 88 -18.36 -2.17 15.89
N GLN A 89 -19.09 -1.07 16.05
CA GLN A 89 -20.56 -1.01 16.16
C GLN A 89 -21.25 -0.35 14.95
N TYR A 90 -20.48 0.09 13.96
CA TYR A 90 -20.98 0.86 12.82
C TYR A 90 -21.13 -0.01 11.58
N LEU A 91 -22.25 0.13 10.87
CA LEU A 91 -22.45 -0.48 9.55
C LEU A 91 -22.16 0.54 8.46
N ILE A 92 -21.05 0.35 7.75
CA ILE A 92 -20.54 1.25 6.72
C ILE A 92 -20.75 0.61 5.34
N LYS A 93 -21.11 1.43 4.34
CA LYS A 93 -21.11 1.01 2.94
C LYS A 93 -19.77 1.35 2.31
N VAL A 94 -18.98 0.33 2.00
CA VAL A 94 -17.73 0.46 1.23
C VAL A 94 -18.08 0.43 -0.26
N VAL A 95 -17.47 1.32 -1.04
CA VAL A 95 -17.83 1.60 -2.44
C VAL A 95 -16.59 1.88 -3.28
#